data_AF-A0A814SG80-F1
#
_entry.id   AF-A0A814SG80-F1
#
_cell.length_a   1.000
_cell.length_b   1.000
_cell.length_c   1.000
_cell.angle_alpha   90.00
_cell.angle_beta   90.00
_cell.angle_gamma   90.00
#
_symmetry.space_group_name_H-M   'P 1'
#
loop_
_entity.id
_entity.type
_entity.pdbx_description
1 polymer ?
#
loop_
_entity_poly.entity_id
_entity_poly.type
_entity_poly.pdbx_seq_one_letter_code
_entity_poly.pdbx_strand_id
1 'polypeptide(L)'
;MSKQNLPSIYDIFNRTRKSLILCIMSGLGFLYPFDETVYLSSISIIVKEFQSTETWGVLSNFYRQRPIIIYGHGCFISITTVVAQGVISDIYESSIRETAYGIYYITYYAGVIRGPVIGGEVSAYFGWRTILIVAASISFVMCAYETQHRVLIRDSEEISQPTFVNPCAALSYLIAPTILPYGLMLSVGYISINRSFLLLPIELSKPPYSYPTNDVGLLTALTSSGVLLGSFCDGMLTDVAATKWASISRITEGLIIPGLIFSIFIVSGLTIFGWSLQYHLNAALLILSAIFFSFGHATRSDVILYYQIPTVFSYCRWLAAVDQFLITSRSVRLRQLSSIKRAHRTGIGVAVFWIVQSVPNLVFVDLRSNVCTIYNSFWQVYNAYIDFWCFYTIIPVLMMSVFGILAYRNVRVLKDMRKSQGVDRQLTHMVCGQIMLIIVYVVPYATFNAYSLATAVVIKTLEQKSVDYLVVNVTGLLSVFGAGVIKMILALDQQFYSYF
;
A
#
# COMPACT_ATOMS: atom_id res chain seq x y z
N MET A 1 -30.53 29.40 27.28
CA MET A 1 -30.64 27.95 27.01
C MET A 1 -29.25 27.42 26.76
N SER A 2 -28.70 26.68 27.72
CA SER A 2 -27.43 25.97 27.58
C SER A 2 -27.54 25.00 26.41
N LYS A 3 -26.56 24.98 25.49
CA LYS A 3 -26.38 23.89 24.53
C LYS A 3 -26.44 22.59 25.32
N GLN A 4 -27.55 21.87 25.21
CA GLN A 4 -27.69 20.55 25.79
C GLN A 4 -26.56 19.69 25.22
N ASN A 5 -25.89 18.95 26.10
CA ASN A 5 -24.90 17.94 25.78
C ASN A 5 -25.53 16.90 24.84
N LEU A 6 -25.50 17.17 23.54
CA LEU A 6 -25.72 16.15 22.53
C LEU A 6 -24.60 15.11 22.73
N PRO A 7 -24.93 13.83 22.94
CA PRO A 7 -23.91 12.81 23.09
C PRO A 7 -23.00 12.83 21.86
N SER A 8 -21.69 12.86 22.11
CA SER A 8 -20.70 12.86 21.03
C SER A 8 -20.88 11.61 20.19
N ILE A 9 -20.55 11.67 18.88
CA ILE A 9 -20.55 10.47 18.02
C ILE A 9 -19.66 9.36 18.59
N TYR A 10 -18.65 9.74 19.37
CA TYR A 10 -17.76 8.80 20.04
C TYR A 10 -18.39 8.15 21.28
N ASP A 11 -19.50 8.65 21.83
CA ASP A 11 -20.15 8.11 23.03
C ASP A 11 -21.07 6.91 22.73
N ILE A 12 -21.21 6.53 21.45
CA ILE A 12 -22.07 5.41 21.00
C ILE A 12 -21.64 4.08 21.63
N PHE A 13 -20.33 3.87 21.79
CA PHE A 13 -19.80 2.64 22.34
C PHE A 13 -19.29 2.84 23.76
N ASN A 14 -19.74 1.97 24.66
CA ASN A 14 -19.21 1.92 26.01
C ASN A 14 -17.72 1.52 26.01
N ARG A 15 -16.95 1.95 27.02
CA ARG A 15 -15.48 1.82 27.08
C ARG A 15 -15.00 0.37 26.89
N THR A 16 -15.71 -0.60 27.46
CA THR A 16 -15.42 -2.03 27.31
C THR A 16 -15.56 -2.50 25.86
N ARG A 17 -16.59 -2.00 25.15
CA ARG A 17 -16.83 -2.35 23.74
C ARG A 17 -15.79 -1.71 22.84
N LYS A 18 -15.38 -0.46 23.10
CA LYS A 18 -14.26 0.17 22.40
C LYS A 18 -12.96 -0.61 22.56
N SER A 19 -12.65 -1.01 23.80
CA SER A 19 -11.45 -1.78 24.13
C SER A 19 -11.47 -3.17 23.48
N LEU A 20 -12.63 -3.83 23.42
CA LEU A 20 -12.80 -5.10 22.73
C LEU A 20 -12.57 -4.95 21.22
N ILE A 21 -13.15 -3.92 20.60
CA ILE A 21 -12.95 -3.66 19.16
C ILE A 21 -11.48 -3.38 18.88
N LEU A 22 -10.83 -2.53 19.68
CA LEU A 22 -9.39 -2.27 19.56
C LEU A 22 -8.57 -3.55 19.72
N CYS A 23 -8.89 -4.39 20.70
CA CYS A 23 -8.21 -5.67 20.92
C CYS A 23 -8.33 -6.62 19.71
N ILE A 24 -9.54 -6.72 19.13
CA ILE A 24 -9.76 -7.48 17.90
C ILE A 24 -8.91 -6.90 16.77
N MET A 25 -9.02 -5.59 16.51
CA MET A 25 -8.28 -4.94 15.42
C MET A 25 -6.77 -5.06 15.58
N SER A 26 -6.24 -4.91 16.80
CA SER A 26 -4.84 -5.14 17.14
C SER A 26 -4.42 -6.60 16.94
N GLY A 27 -5.27 -7.56 17.30
CA GLY A 27 -5.02 -8.98 17.04
C GLY A 27 -4.92 -9.27 15.53
N LEU A 28 -5.80 -8.68 14.73
CA LEU A 28 -5.72 -8.76 13.27
C LEU A 28 -4.47 -8.06 12.74
N GLY A 29 -4.15 -6.90 13.31
CA GLY A 29 -2.95 -6.12 13.02
C GLY A 29 -1.66 -6.88 13.30
N PHE A 30 -1.62 -7.78 14.29
CA PHE A 30 -0.48 -8.68 14.54
C PHE A 30 -0.38 -9.80 13.48
N LEU A 31 -1.51 -10.43 13.16
CA LEU A 31 -1.52 -11.62 12.29
C LEU A 31 -1.07 -11.31 10.86
N TYR A 32 -1.33 -10.10 10.34
CA TYR A 32 -0.94 -9.71 8.98
C TYR A 32 0.58 -9.66 8.75
N PRO A 33 1.32 -8.79 9.44
CA PRO A 33 2.77 -8.74 9.29
C PRO A 33 3.44 -10.04 9.75
N PHE A 34 2.86 -10.77 10.69
CA PHE A 34 3.32 -12.11 11.05
C PHE A 34 3.27 -13.06 9.84
N ASP A 35 2.12 -13.13 9.17
CA ASP A 35 1.91 -13.95 7.97
C ASP A 35 2.82 -13.53 6.79
N GLU A 36 3.12 -12.24 6.67
CA GLU A 36 4.02 -11.71 5.65
C GLU A 36 5.51 -12.00 5.94
N THR A 37 5.91 -12.12 7.20
CA THR A 37 7.33 -12.23 7.56
C THR A 37 7.76 -13.63 7.98
N VAL A 38 6.80 -14.53 8.26
CA VAL A 38 7.09 -15.90 8.72
C VAL A 38 7.88 -16.74 7.71
N TYR A 39 7.80 -16.46 6.41
CA TYR A 39 8.57 -17.20 5.41
C TYR A 39 10.01 -16.70 5.22
N LEU A 40 10.36 -15.50 5.72
CA LEU A 40 11.64 -14.85 5.43
C LEU A 40 12.85 -15.69 5.83
N SER A 41 12.78 -16.37 6.98
CA SER A 41 13.85 -17.25 7.46
C SER A 41 14.06 -18.49 6.59
N SER A 42 13.02 -18.93 5.88
CA SER A 42 13.07 -20.11 5.02
C SER A 42 13.49 -19.80 3.60
N ILE A 43 13.61 -18.52 3.25
CA ILE A 43 13.86 -18.13 1.87
C ILE A 43 15.19 -18.70 1.36
N SER A 44 16.21 -18.76 2.21
CA SER A 44 17.52 -19.33 1.87
C SER A 44 17.44 -20.81 1.49
N ILE A 45 16.61 -21.59 2.19
CA ILE A 45 16.36 -23.01 1.87
C ILE A 45 15.64 -23.11 0.53
N ILE A 46 14.62 -22.27 0.32
CA ILE A 46 13.83 -22.26 -0.91
C ILE A 46 14.72 -21.87 -2.11
N VAL A 47 15.56 -20.84 -1.98
CA VAL A 47 16.58 -20.45 -2.97
C VAL A 47 17.46 -21.64 -3.34
N LYS A 48 17.94 -22.39 -2.34
CA LYS A 48 18.82 -23.54 -2.55
C LYS A 48 18.10 -24.72 -3.23
N GLU A 49 16.86 -25.00 -2.84
CA GLU A 49 16.05 -26.09 -3.40
C GLU A 49 15.68 -25.84 -4.87
N PHE A 50 15.35 -24.59 -5.22
CA PHE A 50 14.99 -24.19 -6.58
C PHE A 50 16.18 -23.73 -7.44
N GLN A 51 17.41 -23.81 -6.92
CA GLN A 51 18.65 -23.40 -7.59
C GLN A 51 18.60 -21.98 -8.19
N SER A 52 17.84 -21.05 -7.61
CA SER A 52 17.71 -19.70 -8.17
C SER A 52 18.79 -18.76 -7.65
N THR A 53 19.31 -17.86 -8.49
CA THR A 53 20.21 -16.78 -8.04
C THR A 53 19.49 -15.46 -7.80
N GLU A 54 18.27 -15.28 -8.32
CA GLU A 54 17.48 -14.07 -8.09
C GLU A 54 16.45 -14.24 -6.98
N THR A 55 16.41 -13.26 -6.07
CA THR A 55 15.48 -13.20 -4.94
C THR A 55 14.01 -13.10 -5.39
N TRP A 56 13.76 -12.42 -6.51
CA TRP A 56 12.45 -12.36 -7.18
C TRP A 56 12.07 -13.68 -7.86
N GLY A 57 13.06 -14.47 -8.27
CA GLY A 57 12.88 -15.84 -8.74
C GLY A 57 12.27 -16.76 -7.69
N VAL A 58 12.67 -16.59 -6.43
CA VAL A 58 12.11 -17.35 -5.32
C VAL A 58 10.71 -16.89 -4.96
N LEU A 59 10.48 -15.59 -4.80
CA LEU A 59 9.13 -15.06 -4.51
C LEU A 59 8.14 -15.39 -5.63
N SER A 60 8.56 -15.27 -6.90
CA SER A 60 7.70 -15.62 -8.01
C SER A 60 7.36 -17.11 -8.04
N ASN A 61 8.32 -18.03 -7.83
CA ASN A 61 8.00 -19.47 -7.68
C ASN A 61 7.16 -19.77 -6.43
N PHE A 62 7.42 -19.07 -5.33
CA PHE A 62 6.71 -19.16 -4.07
C PHE A 62 5.23 -18.75 -4.22
N TYR A 63 4.97 -17.65 -4.92
CA TYR A 63 3.62 -17.17 -5.23
C TYR A 63 2.96 -17.92 -6.40
N ARG A 64 3.74 -18.32 -7.42
CA ARG A 64 3.28 -19.08 -8.59
C ARG A 64 2.53 -20.36 -8.21
N GLN A 65 2.96 -21.06 -7.17
CA GLN A 65 2.34 -22.33 -6.82
C GLN A 65 1.02 -22.20 -6.05
N ARG A 66 0.61 -21.01 -5.54
CA ARG A 66 -0.48 -20.91 -4.54
C ARG A 66 -1.33 -19.64 -4.64
N PRO A 67 -2.31 -19.56 -5.57
CA PRO A 67 -3.25 -18.44 -5.73
C PRO A 67 -3.99 -18.05 -4.46
N ILE A 68 -4.41 -19.04 -3.68
CA ILE A 68 -5.18 -18.85 -2.44
C ILE A 68 -4.42 -17.97 -1.45
N ILE A 69 -3.09 -18.09 -1.41
CA ILE A 69 -2.25 -17.29 -0.52
C ILE A 69 -2.21 -15.83 -1.02
N ILE A 70 -2.09 -15.59 -2.32
CA ILE A 70 -2.05 -14.23 -2.89
C ILE A 70 -3.38 -13.49 -2.68
N TYR A 71 -4.50 -14.14 -2.99
CA TYR A 71 -5.82 -13.50 -2.84
C TYR A 71 -6.25 -13.37 -1.39
N GLY A 72 -5.95 -14.40 -0.57
CA GLY A 72 -6.11 -14.34 0.88
C GLY A 72 -5.30 -13.19 1.49
N HIS A 73 -4.03 -13.04 1.10
CA HIS A 73 -3.17 -11.92 1.50
C HIS A 73 -3.72 -10.57 1.08
N GLY A 74 -4.18 -10.41 -0.16
CA GLY A 74 -4.73 -9.14 -0.65
C GLY A 74 -5.94 -8.66 0.17
N CYS A 75 -6.89 -9.57 0.44
CA CYS A 75 -8.01 -9.34 1.35
C CYS A 75 -7.51 -8.97 2.75
N PHE A 76 -6.53 -9.74 3.26
CA PHE A 76 -6.01 -9.55 4.60
C PHE A 76 -5.32 -8.18 4.80
N ILE A 77 -4.54 -7.73 3.82
CA ILE A 77 -3.92 -6.41 3.78
C ILE A 77 -5.00 -5.32 3.84
N SER A 78 -6.08 -5.46 3.07
CA SER A 78 -7.19 -4.49 3.04
C SER A 78 -7.86 -4.34 4.42
N ILE A 79 -8.14 -5.45 5.10
CA ILE A 79 -8.77 -5.47 6.42
C ILE A 79 -7.89 -4.76 7.45
N THR A 80 -6.60 -5.07 7.50
CA THR A 80 -5.70 -4.55 8.53
C THR A 80 -5.28 -3.11 8.25
N THR A 81 -4.96 -2.76 7.00
CA THR A 81 -4.44 -1.42 6.68
C THR A 81 -5.52 -0.36 6.51
N VAL A 82 -6.71 -0.73 6.02
CA VAL A 82 -7.78 0.24 5.72
C VAL A 82 -8.94 0.13 6.70
N VAL A 83 -9.51 -1.08 6.84
CA VAL A 83 -10.74 -1.26 7.63
C VAL A 83 -10.47 -1.07 9.12
N ALA A 84 -9.46 -1.75 9.67
CA ALA A 84 -9.14 -1.67 11.10
C ALA A 84 -8.87 -0.23 11.54
N GLN A 85 -8.25 0.55 10.67
CA GLN A 85 -7.91 1.93 10.96
C GLN A 85 -9.09 2.87 10.83
N GLY A 86 -9.91 2.72 9.78
CA GLY A 86 -11.18 3.45 9.66
C GLY A 86 -12.07 3.22 10.89
N VAL A 87 -12.15 1.96 11.33
CA VAL A 87 -12.89 1.60 12.55
C VAL A 87 -12.30 2.26 13.80
N ILE A 88 -10.97 2.29 13.95
CA ILE A 88 -10.32 2.99 15.08
C ILE A 88 -10.60 4.51 15.01
N SER A 89 -10.51 5.13 13.83
CA SER A 89 -10.77 6.56 13.67
C SER A 89 -12.21 6.95 13.97
N ASP A 90 -13.16 6.07 13.65
CA ASP A 90 -14.59 6.34 13.86
C ASP A 90 -15.00 6.19 15.34
N ILE A 91 -14.29 5.36 16.11
CA ILE A 91 -14.65 5.03 17.50
C ILE A 91 -13.91 5.90 18.53
N TYR A 92 -12.71 6.37 18.18
CA TYR A 92 -11.86 7.16 19.08
C TYR A 92 -11.79 8.63 18.65
N GLU A 93 -12.00 9.52 19.61
CA GLU A 93 -11.84 10.97 19.46
C GLU A 93 -10.39 11.34 19.17
N SER A 94 -10.14 12.42 18.41
CA SER A 94 -8.79 12.78 17.95
C SER A 94 -7.77 12.91 19.08
N SER A 95 -8.19 13.32 20.29
CA SER A 95 -7.34 13.48 21.47
C SER A 95 -6.74 12.17 22.00
N ILE A 96 -7.43 11.04 21.79
CA ILE A 96 -7.02 9.70 22.28
C ILE A 96 -6.81 8.69 21.14
N ARG A 97 -7.11 9.09 19.90
CA ARG A 97 -7.04 8.26 18.70
C ARG A 97 -5.62 7.81 18.40
N GLU A 98 -4.64 8.71 18.56
CA GLU A 98 -3.23 8.40 18.31
C GLU A 98 -2.71 7.33 19.28
N THR A 99 -3.15 7.34 20.54
CA THR A 99 -2.84 6.26 21.50
C THR A 99 -3.45 4.92 21.06
N ALA A 100 -4.68 4.92 20.54
CA ALA A 100 -5.30 3.71 20.01
C ALA A 100 -4.56 3.18 18.77
N TYR A 101 -4.12 4.05 17.88
CA TYR A 101 -3.24 3.69 16.77
C TYR A 101 -1.89 3.15 17.25
N GLY A 102 -1.30 3.74 18.28
CA GLY A 102 -0.07 3.24 18.89
C GLY A 102 -0.21 1.79 19.37
N ILE A 103 -1.31 1.45 20.05
CA ILE A 103 -1.59 0.07 20.48
C ILE A 103 -1.71 -0.88 19.28
N TYR A 104 -2.43 -0.46 18.23
CA TYR A 104 -2.55 -1.21 16.98
C TYR A 104 -1.18 -1.45 16.30
N TYR A 105 -0.34 -0.42 16.21
CA TYR A 105 0.96 -0.50 15.55
C TYR A 105 2.02 -1.27 16.35
N ILE A 106 1.98 -1.22 17.69
CA ILE A 106 2.83 -2.08 18.53
C ILE A 106 2.54 -3.55 18.22
N THR A 107 1.26 -3.93 18.12
CA THR A 107 0.89 -5.30 17.76
C THR A 107 1.30 -5.66 16.34
N TYR A 108 1.20 -4.72 15.40
CA TYR A 108 1.68 -4.89 14.02
C TYR A 108 3.18 -5.20 13.99
N TYR A 109 4.01 -4.35 14.59
CA TYR A 109 5.47 -4.56 14.60
C TYR A 109 5.89 -5.78 15.41
N ALA A 110 5.13 -6.15 16.46
CA ALA A 110 5.34 -7.41 17.14
C ALA A 110 5.15 -8.61 16.19
N GLY A 111 4.20 -8.54 15.25
CA GLY A 111 4.03 -9.54 14.20
C GLY A 111 5.24 -9.62 13.27
N VAL A 112 5.75 -8.48 12.80
CA VAL A 112 6.97 -8.38 11.96
C VAL A 112 8.18 -9.03 12.67
N ILE A 113 8.37 -8.77 13.96
CA ILE A 113 9.50 -9.29 14.72
C ILE A 113 9.33 -10.79 15.01
N ARG A 114 8.12 -11.24 15.36
CA ARG A 114 7.87 -12.64 15.74
C ARG A 114 7.84 -13.58 14.53
N GLY A 115 7.45 -13.10 13.36
CA GLY A 115 7.33 -13.90 12.14
C GLY A 115 8.62 -14.67 11.81
N PRO A 116 9.77 -14.01 11.58
CA PRO A 116 11.01 -14.68 11.22
C PRO A 116 11.52 -15.64 12.29
N VAL A 117 11.31 -15.36 13.58
CA VAL A 117 11.70 -16.25 14.69
C VAL A 117 10.91 -17.55 14.61
N ILE A 118 9.58 -17.45 14.62
CA ILE A 118 8.70 -18.63 14.59
C ILE A 118 8.89 -19.38 13.26
N GLY A 119 9.00 -18.66 12.16
CA GLY A 119 9.29 -19.22 10.85
C GLY A 119 10.61 -19.99 10.82
N GLY A 120 11.66 -19.47 11.44
CA GLY A 120 12.99 -20.10 11.48
C GLY A 120 12.96 -21.44 12.21
N GLU A 121 12.34 -21.45 13.40
CA GLU A 121 12.16 -22.66 14.19
C GLU A 121 11.27 -23.68 13.48
N VAL A 122 10.10 -23.26 12.98
CA VAL A 122 9.16 -24.16 12.28
C VAL A 122 9.80 -24.75 11.02
N SER A 123 10.58 -23.96 10.28
CA SER A 123 11.31 -24.44 9.10
C SER A 123 12.37 -25.47 9.47
N ALA A 124 13.12 -25.22 10.55
CA ALA A 124 14.19 -26.09 11.00
C ALA A 124 13.68 -27.47 11.43
N TYR A 125 12.53 -27.54 12.13
CA TYR A 125 11.99 -28.80 12.64
C TYR A 125 11.00 -29.50 11.70
N PHE A 126 10.13 -28.73 11.03
CA PHE A 126 9.01 -29.28 10.25
C PHE A 126 9.12 -29.00 8.74
N GLY A 127 10.19 -28.33 8.31
CA GLY A 127 10.40 -27.94 6.91
C GLY A 127 9.62 -26.70 6.49
N TRP A 128 10.15 -25.98 5.50
CA TRP A 128 9.63 -24.69 5.03
C TRP A 128 8.20 -24.76 4.46
N ARG A 129 7.75 -25.94 4.01
CA ARG A 129 6.40 -26.14 3.47
C ARG A 129 5.31 -25.95 4.54
N THR A 130 5.64 -26.22 5.81
CA THR A 130 4.70 -26.12 6.94
C THR A 130 4.31 -24.67 7.19
N ILE A 131 5.24 -23.73 6.98
CA ILE A 131 4.98 -22.29 7.08
C ILE A 131 3.90 -21.84 6.10
N LEU A 132 3.91 -22.39 4.88
CA LEU A 132 2.90 -22.08 3.87
C LEU A 132 1.50 -22.53 4.27
N ILE A 133 1.39 -23.65 4.98
CA ILE A 133 0.11 -24.17 5.46
C ILE A 133 -0.42 -23.27 6.58
N VAL A 134 0.46 -22.87 7.51
CA VAL A 134 0.11 -21.92 8.58
C VAL A 134 -0.34 -20.59 7.99
N ALA A 135 0.42 -20.05 7.03
CA ALA A 135 0.10 -18.79 6.34
C ALA A 135 -1.26 -18.83 5.63
N ALA A 136 -1.48 -19.87 4.81
CA ALA A 136 -2.75 -20.06 4.11
C ALA A 136 -3.94 -20.21 5.07
N SER A 137 -3.75 -20.88 6.22
CA SER A 137 -4.80 -21.07 7.22
C SER A 137 -5.20 -19.75 7.88
N ILE A 138 -4.21 -18.91 8.24
CA ILE A 138 -4.45 -17.58 8.80
C ILE A 138 -5.18 -16.71 7.77
N SER A 139 -4.67 -16.65 6.55
CA SER A 139 -5.30 -15.90 5.43
C SER A 139 -6.75 -16.32 5.17
N PHE A 140 -7.05 -17.63 5.21
CA PHE A 140 -8.41 -18.14 4.97
C PHE A 140 -9.41 -17.74 6.07
N VAL A 141 -9.02 -17.89 7.34
CA VAL A 141 -9.85 -17.48 8.49
C VAL A 141 -10.17 -15.99 8.40
N MET A 142 -9.20 -15.19 7.98
CA MET A 142 -9.34 -13.73 7.88
C MET A 142 -10.23 -13.28 6.73
N CYS A 143 -10.13 -13.94 5.56
CA CYS A 143 -11.04 -13.69 4.45
C CYS A 143 -12.51 -13.97 4.83
N ALA A 144 -12.74 -15.01 5.65
CA ALA A 144 -14.07 -15.30 6.17
C ALA A 144 -14.61 -14.17 7.08
N TYR A 145 -13.74 -13.52 7.87
CA TYR A 145 -14.13 -12.37 8.70
C TYR A 145 -14.52 -11.13 7.88
N GLU A 146 -13.83 -10.84 6.76
CA GLU A 146 -14.14 -9.69 5.89
C GLU A 146 -15.58 -9.74 5.36
N THR A 147 -16.05 -10.95 5.02
CA THR A 147 -17.40 -11.15 4.46
C THR A 147 -18.54 -10.90 5.45
N GLN A 148 -18.25 -10.80 6.76
CA GLN A 148 -19.27 -10.64 7.80
C GLN A 148 -19.58 -9.20 8.18
N HIS A 149 -18.85 -8.19 7.66
CA HIS A 149 -19.03 -6.82 8.16
C HIS A 149 -20.35 -6.20 7.67
N ARG A 150 -21.35 -6.10 8.56
CA ARG A 150 -22.43 -5.13 8.44
C ARG A 150 -21.90 -3.77 8.87
N VAL A 151 -21.92 -2.80 7.97
CA VAL A 151 -21.54 -1.42 8.26
C VAL A 151 -22.58 -0.82 9.21
N LEU A 152 -22.11 -0.26 10.33
CA LEU A 152 -22.91 0.60 11.20
C LEU A 152 -23.00 2.00 10.57
N ILE A 153 -23.88 2.16 9.59
CA ILE A 153 -24.31 3.50 9.17
C ILE A 153 -25.52 3.84 10.03
N ARG A 154 -25.38 4.86 10.87
CA ARG A 154 -26.55 5.59 11.38
C ARG A 154 -26.75 6.77 10.44
N ASP A 155 -27.98 6.92 9.94
CA ASP A 155 -28.42 8.13 9.26
C ASP A 155 -28.20 9.32 10.20
N SER A 156 -27.22 10.18 9.91
CA SER A 156 -26.95 11.39 10.67
C SER A 156 -27.64 12.59 10.01
N GLU A 157 -28.29 13.39 10.86
CA GLU A 157 -29.09 14.59 10.59
C GLU A 157 -28.39 15.68 9.76
N GLU A 158 -29.23 16.59 9.24
CA GLU A 158 -28.95 17.78 8.41
C GLU A 158 -27.47 18.10 8.16
N ILE A 159 -27.02 17.66 6.99
CA ILE A 159 -25.78 18.02 6.32
C ILE A 159 -25.63 19.55 6.27
N SER A 160 -24.69 20.08 7.03
CA SER A 160 -24.22 21.45 6.86
C SER A 160 -23.51 21.58 5.52
N GLN A 161 -23.70 22.71 4.82
CA GLN A 161 -23.17 22.88 3.46
C GLN A 161 -21.65 22.69 3.44
N PRO A 162 -21.13 21.87 2.50
CA PRO A 162 -19.70 21.61 2.40
C PRO A 162 -18.92 22.92 2.18
N THR A 163 -18.01 23.24 3.08
CA THR A 163 -17.01 24.28 2.85
C THR A 163 -15.84 23.68 2.08
N PHE A 164 -15.62 24.26 0.90
CA PHE A 164 -14.79 23.66 -0.12
C PHE A 164 -13.29 23.96 0.04
N VAL A 165 -12.44 22.94 -0.17
CA VAL A 165 -10.99 23.07 -0.31
C VAL A 165 -10.56 22.66 -1.73
N ASN A 166 -9.81 23.53 -2.42
CA ASN A 166 -9.36 23.32 -3.80
C ASN A 166 -8.51 22.04 -3.98
N PRO A 167 -8.90 21.04 -4.80
CA PRO A 167 -8.14 19.81 -5.01
C PRO A 167 -6.82 20.05 -5.76
N CYS A 168 -6.74 21.12 -6.57
CA CYS A 168 -5.45 21.54 -7.14
C CYS A 168 -4.54 22.19 -6.09
N ALA A 169 -5.11 22.82 -5.06
CA ALA A 169 -4.31 23.24 -3.90
C ALA A 169 -3.77 22.03 -3.14
N ALA A 170 -4.58 20.96 -3.00
CA ALA A 170 -4.11 19.71 -2.45
C ALA A 170 -2.95 19.08 -3.25
N LEU A 171 -3.03 19.07 -4.58
CA LEU A 171 -1.92 18.65 -5.44
C LEU A 171 -0.70 19.58 -5.34
N SER A 172 -0.92 20.88 -5.16
CA SER A 172 0.18 21.82 -4.99
C SER A 172 0.98 21.55 -3.72
N TYR A 173 0.36 20.97 -2.69
CA TYR A 173 1.10 20.51 -1.51
C TYR A 173 2.02 19.32 -1.81
N LEU A 174 1.71 18.45 -2.79
CA LEU A 174 2.59 17.33 -3.16
C LEU A 174 3.84 17.76 -3.93
N ILE A 175 3.74 18.85 -4.71
CA ILE A 175 4.86 19.47 -5.42
C ILE A 175 5.51 20.55 -4.55
N ALA A 176 4.99 20.79 -3.34
CA ALA A 176 5.59 21.74 -2.43
C ALA A 176 7.06 21.35 -2.19
N PRO A 177 7.99 22.33 -2.24
CA PRO A 177 9.42 22.07 -2.19
C PRO A 177 9.86 21.33 -0.92
N THR A 178 9.05 21.36 0.15
CA THR A 178 9.28 20.61 1.39
C THR A 178 8.77 19.16 1.34
N ILE A 179 7.64 18.91 0.66
CA ILE A 179 6.91 17.63 0.70
C ILE A 179 7.39 16.67 -0.39
N LEU A 180 7.68 17.17 -1.60
CA LEU A 180 8.16 16.34 -2.71
C LEU A 180 9.44 15.55 -2.39
N PRO A 181 10.54 16.18 -1.90
CA PRO A 181 11.75 15.44 -1.55
C PRO A 181 11.52 14.45 -0.41
N TYR A 182 10.63 14.78 0.55
CA TYR A 182 10.25 13.89 1.63
C TYR A 182 9.53 12.64 1.10
N GLY A 183 8.54 12.80 0.22
CA GLY A 183 7.81 11.70 -0.41
C GLY A 183 8.68 10.80 -1.30
N LEU A 184 9.63 11.39 -2.04
CA LEU A 184 10.60 10.63 -2.83
C LEU A 184 11.52 9.80 -1.94
N MET A 185 12.06 10.40 -0.88
CA MET A 185 12.95 9.71 0.05
C MET A 185 12.25 8.59 0.81
N LEU A 186 10.96 8.77 1.16
CA LEU A 186 10.12 7.71 1.73
C LEU A 186 9.95 6.53 0.76
N SER A 187 9.67 6.81 -0.51
CA SER A 187 9.48 5.78 -1.53
C SER A 187 10.77 4.96 -1.72
N VAL A 188 11.92 5.63 -1.76
CA VAL A 188 13.24 4.97 -1.84
C VAL A 188 13.53 4.14 -0.58
N GLY A 189 13.24 4.69 0.60
CA GLY A 189 13.40 3.98 1.88
C GLY A 189 12.56 2.71 1.94
N TYR A 190 11.30 2.78 1.52
CA TYR A 190 10.38 1.65 1.51
C TYR A 190 10.81 0.54 0.55
N ILE A 191 11.27 0.88 -0.66
CA ILE A 191 11.77 -0.13 -1.60
C ILE A 191 13.05 -0.77 -1.06
N SER A 192 13.93 0.05 -0.48
CA SER A 192 15.18 -0.43 0.08
C SER A 192 14.93 -1.37 1.27
N ILE A 193 13.96 -1.09 2.14
CA ILE A 193 13.70 -1.90 3.33
C ILE A 193 13.14 -3.27 2.96
N ASN A 194 12.18 -3.31 2.04
CA ASN A 194 11.64 -4.56 1.51
C ASN A 194 12.71 -5.42 0.83
N ARG A 195 13.64 -4.80 0.07
CA ARG A 195 14.75 -5.53 -0.55
C ARG A 195 15.78 -6.02 0.47
N SER A 196 16.13 -5.21 1.47
CA SER A 196 17.09 -5.59 2.51
C SER A 196 16.56 -6.73 3.38
N PHE A 197 15.27 -6.72 3.74
CA PHE A 197 14.64 -7.83 4.48
C PHE A 197 14.69 -9.16 3.74
N LEU A 198 14.65 -9.11 2.42
CA LEU A 198 14.72 -10.30 1.56
C LEU A 198 16.16 -10.80 1.37
N LEU A 199 17.11 -9.88 1.21
CA LEU A 199 18.50 -10.20 0.93
C LEU A 199 19.23 -10.71 2.16
N LEU A 200 18.93 -10.15 3.33
CA LEU A 200 19.64 -10.46 4.57
C LEU A 200 19.61 -11.96 4.94
N PRO A 201 18.46 -12.66 4.98
CA PRO A 201 18.42 -14.09 5.30
C PRO A 201 19.21 -14.95 4.31
N ILE A 202 19.25 -14.54 3.04
CA ILE A 202 19.97 -15.24 1.98
C ILE A 202 21.47 -15.13 2.21
N GLU A 203 21.97 -13.93 2.44
CA GLU A 203 23.40 -13.72 2.63
C GLU A 203 23.91 -14.30 3.96
N LEU A 204 23.12 -14.24 5.03
CA LEU A 204 23.46 -14.89 6.31
C LEU A 204 23.59 -16.42 6.20
N SER A 205 22.88 -17.04 5.26
CA SER A 205 22.93 -18.50 5.04
C SER A 205 24.10 -18.96 4.15
N LYS A 206 24.78 -18.04 3.48
CA LYS A 206 25.91 -18.33 2.58
C LYS A 206 27.26 -18.09 3.27
N PRO A 207 28.37 -18.66 2.76
CA PRO A 207 29.72 -18.23 3.15
C PRO A 207 29.89 -16.72 2.91
N PRO A 208 30.54 -15.97 3.83
CA PRO A 208 31.35 -16.44 4.96
C PRO A 208 30.57 -16.78 6.24
N TYR A 209 29.28 -16.44 6.34
CA TYR A 209 28.53 -16.51 7.60
C TYR A 209 27.98 -17.91 7.90
N SER A 210 27.32 -18.53 6.91
CA SER A 210 26.80 -19.90 6.96
C SER A 210 25.98 -20.22 8.23
N TYR A 211 25.13 -19.29 8.68
CA TYR A 211 24.28 -19.51 9.85
C TYR A 211 23.16 -20.52 9.57
N PRO A 212 22.77 -21.34 10.57
CA PRO A 212 21.62 -22.23 10.47
C PRO A 212 20.30 -21.43 10.45
N THR A 213 19.23 -22.07 9.98
CA THR A 213 17.93 -21.41 9.70
C THR A 213 17.26 -20.78 10.92
N ASN A 214 17.41 -21.39 12.10
CA ASN A 214 16.94 -20.85 13.38
C ASN A 214 17.67 -19.54 13.72
N ASP A 215 18.99 -19.51 13.60
CA ASP A 215 19.80 -18.31 13.85
C ASP A 215 19.49 -17.22 12.81
N VAL A 216 19.34 -17.58 11.54
CA VAL A 216 18.93 -16.63 10.48
C VAL A 216 17.57 -15.99 10.81
N GLY A 217 16.60 -16.76 11.30
CA GLY A 217 15.31 -16.26 11.75
C GLY A 217 15.44 -15.25 12.90
N LEU A 218 16.27 -15.56 13.90
CA LEU A 218 16.54 -14.68 15.04
C LEU A 218 17.25 -13.38 14.60
N LEU A 219 18.27 -13.47 13.76
CA LEU A 219 19.03 -12.30 13.29
C LEU A 219 18.18 -11.40 12.37
N THR A 220 17.27 -11.98 11.60
CA THR A 220 16.28 -11.24 10.78
C THR A 220 15.21 -10.57 11.65
N ALA A 221 14.81 -11.20 12.76
CA ALA A 221 13.92 -10.56 13.72
C ALA A 221 14.59 -9.38 14.43
N LEU A 222 15.90 -9.48 14.71
CA LEU A 222 16.66 -8.42 15.35
C LEU A 222 16.73 -7.15 14.49
N THR A 223 16.80 -7.27 13.17
CA THR A 223 16.74 -6.08 12.28
C THR A 223 15.39 -5.39 12.32
N SER A 224 14.31 -6.16 12.50
CA SER A 224 12.94 -5.63 12.64
C SER A 224 12.74 -4.83 13.93
N SER A 225 13.56 -5.05 14.97
CA SER A 225 13.49 -4.27 16.21
C SER A 225 13.76 -2.77 16.01
N GLY A 226 14.56 -2.41 14.99
CA GLY A 226 14.79 -1.01 14.62
C GLY A 226 13.50 -0.30 14.23
N VAL A 227 12.58 -1.00 13.56
CA VAL A 227 11.28 -0.46 13.16
C VAL A 227 10.43 -0.09 14.39
N LEU A 228 10.35 -1.01 15.36
CA LEU A 228 9.61 -0.78 16.60
C LEU A 228 10.18 0.39 17.40
N LEU A 229 11.50 0.44 17.58
CA LEU A 229 12.17 1.54 18.27
C LEU A 229 11.96 2.88 17.55
N GLY A 230 12.04 2.86 16.22
CA GLY A 230 11.83 4.04 15.39
C GLY A 230 10.41 4.59 15.52
N SER A 231 9.38 3.73 15.55
CA SER A 231 7.99 4.18 15.74
C SER A 231 7.74 4.81 17.11
N PHE A 232 8.39 4.31 18.18
CA PHE A 232 8.30 4.94 19.50
C PHE A 232 8.96 6.31 19.51
N CYS A 233 10.17 6.41 18.94
CA CYS A 233 10.84 7.69 18.81
C CYS A 233 10.04 8.68 17.97
N ASP A 234 9.41 8.22 16.88
CA ASP A 234 8.56 9.04 16.02
C ASP A 234 7.38 9.65 16.77
N GLY A 235 6.64 8.83 17.53
CA GLY A 235 5.50 9.29 18.31
C GLY A 235 5.92 10.37 19.32
N MET A 236 7.00 10.14 20.06
CA MET A 236 7.53 11.12 21.02
C MET A 236 7.95 12.43 20.35
N LEU A 237 8.59 12.36 19.19
CA LEU A 237 9.06 13.53 18.46
C LEU A 237 7.90 14.30 17.83
N THR A 238 6.91 13.59 17.32
CA THR A 238 5.68 14.15 16.77
C THR A 238 4.90 14.87 17.87
N ASP A 239 4.79 14.30 19.08
CA ASP A 239 4.15 14.96 20.22
C ASP A 239 4.88 16.26 20.63
N VAL A 240 6.21 16.20 20.70
CA VAL A 240 7.05 17.39 20.99
C VAL A 240 6.91 18.44 19.89
N ALA A 241 6.86 18.03 18.64
CA ALA A 241 6.65 18.93 17.52
C ALA A 241 5.23 19.52 17.54
N ALA A 242 4.21 18.71 17.80
CA ALA A 242 2.83 19.15 17.91
C ALA A 242 2.69 20.23 18.98
N THR A 243 3.26 20.03 20.16
CA THR A 243 3.24 21.05 21.24
C THR A 243 4.04 22.31 20.89
N LYS A 244 5.23 22.17 20.30
CA LYS A 244 6.08 23.31 19.91
C LYS A 244 5.44 24.15 18.80
N TRP A 245 4.90 23.50 17.78
CA TRP A 245 4.35 24.14 16.59
C TRP A 245 2.85 24.45 16.69
N ALA A 246 2.13 23.96 17.72
CA ALA A 246 0.73 24.32 18.00
C ALA A 246 0.52 25.84 18.18
N SER A 247 1.55 26.54 18.70
CA SER A 247 1.51 28.00 18.86
C SER A 247 1.64 28.76 17.54
N ILE A 248 2.14 28.12 16.48
CA ILE A 248 2.40 28.69 15.16
C ILE A 248 1.42 28.03 14.18
N SER A 249 0.16 28.42 14.28
CA SER A 249 -1.03 27.85 13.62
C SER A 249 -1.06 27.85 12.08
N ARG A 250 0.08 28.05 11.40
CA ARG A 250 0.22 28.06 9.94
C ARG A 250 1.20 27.05 9.35
N ILE A 251 1.98 26.31 10.16
CA ILE A 251 3.04 25.44 9.64
C ILE A 251 2.77 23.97 10.02
N THR A 252 1.85 23.33 9.31
CA THR A 252 1.65 21.87 9.36
C THR A 252 2.92 21.10 8.94
N GLU A 253 3.81 21.74 8.16
CA GLU A 253 5.12 21.19 7.78
C GLU A 253 6.08 21.00 8.97
N GLY A 254 5.85 21.68 10.10
CA GLY A 254 6.69 21.60 11.29
C GLY A 254 6.67 20.22 11.97
N LEU A 255 5.63 19.43 11.71
CA LEU A 255 5.48 18.04 12.17
C LEU A 255 6.44 17.08 11.43
N ILE A 256 6.90 17.45 10.23
CA ILE A 256 7.73 16.59 9.35
C ILE A 256 9.24 16.76 9.66
N ILE A 257 9.61 17.93 10.19
CA ILE A 257 11.01 18.33 10.45
C ILE A 257 11.74 17.39 11.42
N PRO A 258 11.15 16.93 12.55
CA PRO A 258 11.83 16.00 13.44
C PRO A 258 12.16 14.68 12.74
N GLY A 259 11.21 14.15 11.96
CA GLY A 259 11.40 12.95 11.16
C GLY A 259 12.57 13.08 10.20
N LEU A 260 12.73 14.23 9.51
CA LEU A 260 13.81 14.50 8.54
C LEU A 260 15.23 14.37 9.12
N ILE A 261 15.45 14.65 10.41
CA ILE A 261 16.79 14.52 11.02
C ILE A 261 17.26 13.06 10.96
N PHE A 262 16.35 12.11 11.10
CA PHE A 262 16.67 10.69 11.06
C PHE A 262 16.98 10.16 9.65
N SER A 263 17.04 11.02 8.62
CA SER A 263 17.25 10.59 7.21
C SER A 263 18.67 10.09 7.04
N ILE A 264 19.55 10.67 7.86
CA ILE A 264 20.94 10.31 7.93
C ILE A 264 21.10 8.82 8.24
N PHE A 265 20.23 8.22 9.06
CA PHE A 265 20.27 6.79 9.39
C PHE A 265 19.84 5.91 8.22
N ILE A 266 19.00 6.40 7.31
CA ILE A 266 18.65 5.66 6.09
C ILE A 266 19.86 5.55 5.18
N VAL A 267 20.46 6.71 4.85
CA VAL A 267 21.59 6.77 3.92
C VAL A 267 22.82 6.08 4.51
N SER A 268 23.15 6.37 5.78
CA SER A 268 24.31 5.75 6.43
C SER A 268 24.09 4.25 6.67
N GLY A 269 22.89 3.86 7.13
CA GLY A 269 22.51 2.46 7.36
C GLY A 269 22.59 1.63 6.08
N LEU A 270 22.01 2.11 4.98
CA LEU A 270 22.10 1.42 3.67
C LEU A 270 23.53 1.33 3.14
N THR A 271 24.32 2.40 3.31
CA THR A 271 25.72 2.41 2.84
C THR A 271 26.55 1.40 3.62
N ILE A 272 26.43 1.38 4.95
CA ILE A 272 27.16 0.42 5.80
C ILE A 272 26.65 -1.00 5.54
N PHE A 273 25.35 -1.18 5.31
CA PHE A 273 24.77 -2.48 4.97
C PHE A 273 25.36 -3.03 3.66
N GLY A 274 25.37 -2.22 2.59
CA GLY A 274 25.96 -2.58 1.31
C GLY A 274 27.47 -2.84 1.39
N TRP A 275 28.21 -2.01 2.11
CA TRP A 275 29.64 -2.20 2.35
C TRP A 275 29.90 -3.51 3.09
N SER A 276 29.14 -3.78 4.15
CA SER A 276 29.27 -5.00 4.97
C SER A 276 29.07 -6.26 4.12
N LEU A 277 28.11 -6.24 3.19
CA LEU A 277 27.90 -7.33 2.24
C LEU A 277 29.05 -7.45 1.24
N GLN A 278 29.48 -6.35 0.62
CA GLN A 278 30.50 -6.37 -0.43
C GLN A 278 31.86 -6.89 0.07
N TYR A 279 32.26 -6.51 1.29
CA TYR A 279 33.56 -6.86 1.86
C TYR A 279 33.48 -8.02 2.84
N HIS A 280 32.33 -8.70 2.93
CA HIS A 280 32.16 -9.89 3.77
C HIS A 280 32.56 -9.63 5.24
N LEU A 281 32.19 -8.45 5.77
CA LEU A 281 32.54 -8.00 7.13
C LEU A 281 31.78 -8.79 8.20
N ASN A 282 32.08 -8.58 9.48
CA ASN A 282 31.38 -9.26 10.58
C ASN A 282 29.85 -9.11 10.51
N ALA A 283 29.11 -10.20 10.77
CA ALA A 283 27.64 -10.23 10.73
C ALA A 283 26.99 -9.22 11.69
N ALA A 284 27.65 -8.92 12.82
CA ALA A 284 27.20 -7.91 13.77
C ALA A 284 27.09 -6.51 13.13
N LEU A 285 28.02 -6.13 12.26
CA LEU A 285 27.99 -4.84 11.56
C LEU A 285 26.86 -4.79 10.53
N LEU A 286 26.62 -5.91 9.83
CA LEU A 286 25.52 -6.07 8.90
C LEU A 286 24.15 -5.92 9.60
N ILE A 287 23.99 -6.55 10.77
CA ILE A 287 22.75 -6.46 11.55
C ILE A 287 22.58 -5.07 12.13
N LEU A 288 23.64 -4.48 12.70
CA LEU A 288 23.59 -3.13 13.28
C LEU A 288 23.21 -2.08 12.22
N SER A 289 23.77 -2.18 11.02
CA SER A 289 23.41 -1.29 9.90
C SER A 289 21.97 -1.48 9.44
N ALA A 290 21.46 -2.71 9.42
CA ALA A 290 20.06 -2.99 9.14
C ALA A 290 19.10 -2.46 10.22
N ILE A 291 19.49 -2.50 11.51
CA ILE A 291 18.73 -1.88 12.61
C ILE A 291 18.68 -0.36 12.44
N PHE A 292 19.82 0.29 12.19
CA PHE A 292 19.87 1.75 11.99
C PHE A 292 19.04 2.19 10.79
N PHE A 293 19.16 1.46 9.68
CA PHE A 293 18.37 1.71 8.50
C PHE A 293 16.86 1.55 8.78
N SER A 294 16.46 0.47 9.44
CA SER A 294 15.06 0.20 9.82
C SER A 294 14.50 1.23 10.79
N PHE A 295 15.32 1.69 11.74
CA PHE A 295 15.00 2.77 12.66
C PHE A 295 14.75 4.09 11.92
N GLY A 296 15.66 4.48 11.04
CA GLY A 296 15.48 5.66 10.20
C GLY A 296 14.22 5.58 9.34
N HIS A 297 13.90 4.41 8.78
CA HIS A 297 12.66 4.23 8.03
C HIS A 297 11.40 4.41 8.91
N ALA A 298 11.37 3.81 10.10
CA ALA A 298 10.19 3.84 10.97
C ALA A 298 9.95 5.19 11.66
N THR A 299 11.00 5.98 11.93
CA THR A 299 10.89 7.39 12.37
C THR A 299 10.25 8.35 11.34
N ARG A 300 9.59 7.81 10.31
CA ARG A 300 8.98 8.57 9.21
C ARG A 300 7.65 7.99 8.72
N SER A 301 7.31 6.74 9.06
CA SER A 301 6.42 5.92 8.22
C SER A 301 4.94 6.28 8.31
N ASP A 302 4.51 6.97 9.37
CA ASP A 302 3.10 6.90 9.73
C ASP A 302 2.19 7.86 8.93
N VAL A 303 2.78 8.71 8.09
CA VAL A 303 2.00 9.66 7.28
C VAL A 303 1.72 9.14 5.85
N ILE A 304 2.50 8.19 5.31
CA ILE A 304 2.47 7.88 3.85
C ILE A 304 2.39 6.37 3.50
N LEU A 305 2.45 5.45 4.48
CA LEU A 305 2.34 4.00 4.20
C LEU A 305 0.98 3.58 3.60
N TYR A 306 -0.04 4.43 3.64
CA TYR A 306 -1.43 4.15 3.22
C TYR A 306 -1.67 4.09 1.70
N TYR A 307 -0.65 4.38 0.90
CA TYR A 307 -0.86 4.84 -0.46
C TYR A 307 -0.54 3.80 -1.56
N GLN A 308 -0.16 2.57 -1.21
CA GLN A 308 0.40 1.60 -2.17
C GLN A 308 -0.48 0.38 -2.45
N ILE A 309 -1.62 0.59 -3.13
CA ILE A 309 -2.25 -0.47 -3.95
C ILE A 309 -2.59 0.14 -5.32
N PRO A 310 -1.80 -0.08 -6.38
CA PRO A 310 -2.01 0.57 -7.68
C PRO A 310 -3.10 -0.07 -8.55
N THR A 311 -3.37 -1.36 -8.42
CA THR A 311 -4.08 -2.12 -9.47
C THR A 311 -5.60 -2.20 -9.29
N VAL A 312 -6.08 -2.65 -8.12
CA VAL A 312 -7.52 -2.71 -7.80
C VAL A 312 -8.16 -1.32 -7.78
N PHE A 313 -7.40 -0.31 -7.35
CA PHE A 313 -7.90 1.07 -7.27
C PHE A 313 -8.14 1.71 -8.64
N SER A 314 -7.44 1.29 -9.70
CA SER A 314 -7.66 1.85 -11.05
C SER A 314 -9.04 1.49 -11.62
N TYR A 315 -9.62 0.35 -11.19
CA TYR A 315 -10.95 -0.11 -11.61
C TYR A 315 -12.07 0.56 -10.84
N CYS A 316 -11.93 0.63 -9.52
CA CYS A 316 -12.88 1.33 -8.67
C CYS A 316 -13.02 2.81 -9.05
N ARG A 317 -11.96 3.43 -9.61
CA ARG A 317 -11.97 4.83 -10.07
C ARG A 317 -12.93 5.09 -11.22
N TRP A 318 -12.83 4.34 -12.31
CA TRP A 318 -13.72 4.58 -13.44
C TRP A 318 -15.15 4.10 -13.13
N LEU A 319 -15.30 3.10 -12.26
CA LEU A 319 -16.62 2.72 -11.72
C LEU A 319 -17.23 3.80 -10.82
N ALA A 320 -16.43 4.52 -10.02
CA ALA A 320 -16.90 5.68 -9.26
C ALA A 320 -17.35 6.81 -10.20
N ALA A 321 -16.63 7.04 -11.32
CA ALA A 321 -17.06 7.99 -12.34
C ALA A 321 -18.40 7.59 -13.00
N VAL A 322 -18.62 6.29 -13.23
CA VAL A 322 -19.91 5.75 -13.69
C VAL A 322 -21.00 5.99 -12.64
N ASP A 323 -20.74 5.66 -11.38
CA ASP A 323 -21.69 5.83 -10.29
C ASP A 323 -22.09 7.29 -10.11
N GLN A 324 -21.11 8.20 -10.20
CA GLN A 324 -21.35 9.63 -10.19
C GLN A 324 -22.22 10.11 -11.36
N PHE A 325 -22.02 9.58 -12.57
CA PHE A 325 -22.92 9.84 -13.69
C PHE A 325 -24.35 9.32 -13.42
N LEU A 326 -24.47 8.11 -12.83
CA LEU A 326 -25.77 7.53 -12.50
C LEU A 326 -26.53 8.36 -11.47
N ILE A 327 -25.86 8.83 -10.41
CA ILE A 327 -26.46 9.67 -9.35
C ILE A 327 -26.86 11.04 -9.90
N THR A 328 -26.01 11.66 -10.73
CA THR A 328 -26.28 13.00 -11.30
C THR A 328 -27.28 12.97 -12.46
N SER A 329 -27.67 11.78 -12.95
CA SER A 329 -28.61 11.64 -14.06
C SER A 329 -30.02 12.14 -13.73
N ARG A 330 -30.67 12.81 -14.69
CA ARG A 330 -32.06 13.28 -14.56
C ARG A 330 -33.09 12.14 -14.50
N SER A 331 -32.81 11.03 -15.18
CA SER A 331 -33.70 9.87 -15.22
C SER A 331 -33.67 9.12 -13.90
N VAL A 332 -34.85 8.97 -13.28
CA VAL A 332 -35.05 8.17 -12.06
C VAL A 332 -34.57 6.74 -12.26
N ARG A 333 -34.81 6.16 -13.45
CA ARG A 333 -34.41 4.80 -13.79
C ARG A 333 -32.88 4.63 -13.78
N LEU A 334 -32.12 5.64 -14.22
CA LEU A 334 -30.66 5.61 -14.19
C LEU A 334 -30.12 5.80 -12.77
N ARG A 335 -30.69 6.70 -11.97
CA ARG A 335 -30.32 6.87 -10.57
C ARG A 335 -30.52 5.60 -9.74
N GLN A 336 -31.60 4.86 -9.99
CA GLN A 336 -31.86 3.58 -9.33
C GLN A 336 -30.83 2.48 -9.64
N LEU A 337 -30.01 2.64 -10.70
CA LEU A 337 -28.91 1.72 -10.97
C LEU A 337 -27.74 1.92 -10.00
N SER A 338 -27.55 3.14 -9.48
CA SER A 338 -26.64 3.43 -8.37
C SER A 338 -27.33 2.97 -7.08
N SER A 339 -26.99 1.76 -6.65
CA SER A 339 -27.47 1.21 -5.40
C SER A 339 -26.35 0.42 -4.74
N ILE A 340 -26.29 0.48 -3.41
CA ILE A 340 -25.23 -0.19 -2.65
C ILE A 340 -25.17 -1.70 -2.92
N LYS A 341 -26.33 -2.35 -3.13
CA LYS A 341 -26.42 -3.77 -3.49
C LYS A 341 -25.75 -4.08 -4.84
N ARG A 342 -25.88 -3.17 -5.81
CA ARG A 342 -25.23 -3.32 -7.13
C ARG A 342 -23.77 -2.96 -7.06
N ALA A 343 -23.38 -1.93 -6.30
CA ALA A 343 -21.98 -1.61 -6.04
C ALA A 343 -21.22 -2.81 -5.48
N HIS A 344 -21.78 -3.52 -4.48
CA HIS A 344 -21.19 -4.76 -3.95
C HIS A 344 -21.10 -5.86 -5.01
N ARG A 345 -22.16 -6.10 -5.80
CA ARG A 345 -22.13 -7.10 -6.89
C ARG A 345 -21.07 -6.78 -7.94
N THR A 346 -20.94 -5.50 -8.31
CA THR A 346 -19.92 -5.04 -9.25
C THR A 346 -18.53 -5.18 -8.64
N GLY A 347 -18.33 -4.84 -7.37
CA GLY A 347 -17.07 -5.03 -6.65
C GLY A 347 -16.64 -6.48 -6.60
N ILE A 348 -17.56 -7.40 -6.28
CA ILE A 348 -17.31 -8.86 -6.32
C ILE A 348 -16.96 -9.29 -7.75
N GLY A 349 -17.70 -8.82 -8.76
CA GLY A 349 -17.42 -9.13 -10.16
C GLY A 349 -16.03 -8.69 -10.61
N VAL A 350 -15.59 -7.49 -10.21
CA VAL A 350 -14.24 -6.98 -10.46
C VAL A 350 -13.19 -7.82 -9.75
N ALA A 351 -13.42 -8.18 -8.49
CA ALA A 351 -12.51 -9.05 -7.75
C ALA A 351 -12.37 -10.42 -8.44
N VAL A 352 -13.48 -11.04 -8.84
CA VAL A 352 -13.48 -12.32 -9.58
C VAL A 352 -12.77 -12.19 -10.93
N PHE A 353 -13.01 -11.12 -11.69
CA PHE A 353 -12.32 -10.88 -12.95
C PHE A 353 -10.81 -10.81 -12.76
N TRP A 354 -10.32 -10.07 -11.77
CA TRP A 354 -8.89 -9.98 -11.45
C TRP A 354 -8.31 -11.29 -10.94
N ILE A 355 -9.12 -12.07 -10.22
CA ILE A 355 -8.73 -13.41 -9.80
C ILE A 355 -8.49 -14.31 -11.00
N VAL A 356 -9.44 -14.34 -11.94
CA VAL A 356 -9.36 -15.14 -13.16
C VAL A 356 -8.18 -14.67 -14.02
N GLN A 357 -8.03 -13.35 -14.17
CA GLN A 357 -6.98 -12.73 -14.96
C GLN A 357 -5.57 -13.00 -14.44
N SER A 358 -5.39 -13.12 -13.11
CA SER A 358 -4.06 -13.41 -12.55
C SER A 358 -3.76 -14.91 -12.44
N VAL A 359 -4.74 -15.79 -12.68
CA VAL A 359 -4.51 -17.24 -12.69
C VAL A 359 -3.42 -17.68 -13.69
N PRO A 360 -3.36 -17.17 -14.94
CA PRO A 360 -2.33 -17.59 -15.88
C PRO A 360 -0.92 -17.13 -15.48
N ASN A 361 -0.76 -16.08 -14.65
CA ASN A 361 0.54 -15.75 -14.06
C ASN A 361 1.08 -16.89 -13.18
N LEU A 362 0.20 -17.69 -12.58
CA LEU A 362 0.58 -18.86 -11.79
C LEU A 362 1.02 -20.04 -12.67
N VAL A 363 0.56 -20.10 -13.91
CA VAL A 363 0.90 -21.21 -14.82
C VAL A 363 2.12 -20.86 -15.67
N PHE A 364 2.19 -19.61 -16.14
CA PHE A 364 3.09 -19.18 -17.21
C PHE A 364 4.34 -18.41 -16.76
N VAL A 365 4.45 -18.00 -15.49
CA VAL A 365 5.67 -17.39 -14.94
C VAL A 365 6.56 -18.50 -14.40
N ASP A 366 7.76 -18.71 -14.95
CA ASP A 366 8.68 -19.78 -14.51
C ASP A 366 10.09 -19.25 -14.28
N LEU A 367 10.86 -20.01 -13.51
CA LEU A 367 12.25 -19.75 -13.29
C LEU A 367 13.08 -20.50 -14.33
N ARG A 368 13.61 -19.77 -15.31
CA ARG A 368 14.56 -20.32 -16.29
C ARG A 368 15.85 -19.53 -16.23
N SER A 369 16.97 -20.25 -16.14
CA SER A 369 18.30 -19.63 -16.06
C SER A 369 18.43 -18.61 -14.94
N ASN A 370 17.81 -18.91 -13.79
CA ASN A 370 17.78 -18.09 -12.58
C ASN A 370 17.02 -16.76 -12.65
N VAL A 371 16.37 -16.45 -13.77
CA VAL A 371 15.53 -15.26 -13.91
C VAL A 371 14.06 -15.69 -13.92
N CYS A 372 13.25 -15.01 -13.11
CA CYS A 372 11.80 -15.15 -13.19
C CYS A 372 11.31 -14.53 -14.50
N THR A 373 10.84 -15.35 -15.42
CA THR A 373 10.32 -14.87 -16.70
C THR A 373 9.04 -15.60 -17.05
N ILE A 374 8.11 -14.90 -17.69
CA ILE A 374 6.95 -15.54 -18.29
C ILE A 374 7.46 -16.38 -19.46
N TYR A 375 7.42 -17.71 -19.42
CA TYR A 375 7.98 -18.52 -20.52
C TYR A 375 7.04 -18.58 -21.73
N ASN A 376 5.73 -18.40 -21.50
CA ASN A 376 4.75 -18.45 -22.55
C ASN A 376 4.76 -17.12 -23.32
N SER A 377 5.17 -17.16 -24.59
CA SER A 377 5.26 -15.98 -25.46
C SER A 377 3.92 -15.27 -25.63
N PHE A 378 2.82 -16.01 -25.72
CA PHE A 378 1.48 -15.42 -25.81
C PHE A 378 1.12 -14.67 -24.52
N TRP A 379 1.41 -15.24 -23.36
CA TRP A 379 1.15 -14.59 -22.07
C TRP A 379 2.06 -13.38 -21.81
N GLN A 380 3.31 -13.40 -22.30
CA GLN A 380 4.20 -12.23 -22.31
C GLN A 380 3.60 -11.08 -23.13
N VAL A 381 3.19 -11.37 -24.37
CA VAL A 381 2.54 -10.40 -25.28
C VAL A 381 1.26 -9.87 -24.64
N TYR A 382 0.46 -10.75 -24.05
CA TYR A 382 -0.76 -10.38 -23.35
C TYR A 382 -0.49 -9.41 -22.18
N ASN A 383 0.47 -9.70 -21.30
CA ASN A 383 0.79 -8.79 -20.19
C ASN A 383 1.32 -7.45 -20.70
N ALA A 384 2.30 -7.48 -21.60
CA ALA A 384 2.98 -6.28 -22.08
C ALA A 384 2.08 -5.36 -22.89
N TYR A 385 1.21 -5.91 -23.75
CA TYR A 385 0.40 -5.13 -24.68
C TYR A 385 -1.09 -5.05 -24.34
N ILE A 386 -1.67 -6.03 -23.64
CA ILE A 386 -3.12 -6.04 -23.36
C ILE A 386 -3.35 -5.62 -21.90
N ASP A 387 -2.66 -6.22 -20.94
CA ASP A 387 -2.88 -5.92 -19.53
C ASP A 387 -2.46 -4.47 -19.19
N PHE A 388 -1.21 -4.10 -19.42
CA PHE A 388 -0.72 -2.74 -19.13
C PHE A 388 -1.42 -1.63 -19.94
N TRP A 389 -1.67 -1.86 -21.23
CA TRP A 389 -2.25 -0.81 -22.08
C TRP A 389 -3.77 -0.78 -22.02
N CYS A 390 -4.47 -1.90 -22.22
CA CYS A 390 -5.93 -1.87 -22.25
C CYS A 390 -6.50 -1.68 -20.85
N PHE A 391 -6.06 -2.51 -19.90
CA PHE A 391 -6.68 -2.58 -18.57
C PHE A 391 -6.22 -1.48 -17.62
N TYR A 392 -4.95 -1.08 -17.65
CA TYR A 392 -4.46 -0.03 -16.73
C TYR A 392 -4.50 1.38 -17.30
N THR A 393 -4.53 1.53 -18.63
CA THR A 393 -4.40 2.85 -19.26
C THR A 393 -5.64 3.24 -20.06
N ILE A 394 -5.94 2.52 -21.14
CA ILE A 394 -6.94 2.93 -22.13
C ILE A 394 -8.36 2.87 -21.54
N ILE A 395 -8.77 1.74 -20.97
CA ILE A 395 -10.13 1.58 -20.43
C ILE A 395 -10.40 2.59 -19.30
N PRO A 396 -9.54 2.73 -18.27
CA PRO A 396 -9.75 3.72 -17.22
C PRO A 396 -9.83 5.15 -17.76
N VAL A 397 -8.90 5.55 -18.63
CA VAL A 397 -8.87 6.91 -19.19
C VAL A 397 -10.12 7.18 -20.04
N LEU A 398 -10.51 6.25 -20.92
CA LEU A 398 -11.71 6.41 -21.75
C LEU A 398 -12.98 6.47 -20.91
N MET A 399 -13.15 5.53 -19.98
CA MET A 399 -14.35 5.48 -19.14
C MET A 399 -14.45 6.71 -18.24
N MET A 400 -13.36 7.12 -17.60
CA MET A 400 -13.34 8.35 -16.78
C MET A 400 -13.59 9.61 -17.62
N SER A 401 -13.06 9.68 -18.84
CA SER A 401 -13.31 10.81 -19.73
C SER A 401 -14.78 10.88 -20.13
N VAL A 402 -15.36 9.76 -20.59
CA VAL A 402 -16.76 9.71 -21.04
C VAL A 402 -17.71 9.99 -19.88
N PHE A 403 -17.62 9.24 -18.80
CA PHE A 403 -18.55 9.39 -17.67
C PHE A 403 -18.30 10.65 -16.86
N GLY A 404 -17.06 11.13 -16.78
CA GLY A 404 -16.74 12.44 -16.21
C GLY A 404 -17.36 13.60 -16.99
N ILE A 405 -17.27 13.58 -18.33
CA ILE A 405 -17.91 14.58 -19.19
C ILE A 405 -19.44 14.51 -19.07
N LEU A 406 -20.02 13.30 -19.06
CA LEU A 406 -21.47 13.12 -18.92
C LEU A 406 -21.98 13.59 -17.54
N ALA A 407 -21.27 13.25 -16.46
CA ALA A 407 -21.57 13.74 -15.12
C ALA A 407 -21.47 15.27 -15.07
N TYR A 408 -20.40 15.86 -15.64
CA TYR A 408 -20.24 17.31 -15.72
C TYR A 408 -21.42 18.00 -16.45
N ARG A 409 -21.85 17.45 -17.59
CA ARG A 409 -23.02 17.96 -18.33
C ARG A 409 -24.29 17.92 -17.47
N ASN A 410 -24.51 16.81 -16.76
CA ASN A 410 -25.68 16.66 -15.89
C ASN A 410 -25.69 17.67 -14.74
N VAL A 411 -24.56 17.88 -14.05
CA VAL A 411 -24.48 18.83 -12.93
C VAL A 411 -24.62 20.27 -13.40
N ARG A 412 -23.97 20.66 -14.51
CA ARG A 412 -24.10 22.01 -15.09
C ARG A 412 -25.56 22.36 -15.40
N VAL A 413 -26.30 21.39 -15.91
CA VAL A 413 -27.71 21.53 -16.30
C VAL A 413 -28.66 21.51 -15.07
N LEU A 414 -28.26 20.94 -13.93
CA LEU A 414 -28.99 21.03 -12.66
C LEU A 414 -28.76 22.39 -11.97
N LYS A 415 -27.61 23.00 -12.20
CA LYS A 415 -27.20 24.29 -11.63
C LYS A 415 -27.88 25.51 -12.26
N ASP A 416 -28.31 25.41 -13.52
CA ASP A 416 -29.26 26.40 -14.07
C ASP A 416 -30.52 26.54 -13.20
N MET A 417 -30.81 25.56 -12.32
CA MET A 417 -31.88 25.60 -11.34
C MET A 417 -31.45 25.87 -9.88
N ARG A 418 -30.16 25.76 -9.51
CA ARG A 418 -29.65 25.99 -8.14
C ARG A 418 -28.33 26.75 -8.17
N LYS A 419 -28.30 27.97 -7.59
CA LYS A 419 -27.13 28.86 -7.45
C LYS A 419 -25.99 28.24 -6.60
N SER A 420 -25.27 27.25 -7.11
CA SER A 420 -24.03 26.74 -6.47
C SER A 420 -22.87 26.79 -7.46
N GLN A 421 -22.03 27.82 -7.37
CA GLN A 421 -21.01 28.12 -8.37
C GLN A 421 -19.72 27.30 -8.29
N GLY A 422 -19.48 26.54 -7.21
CA GLY A 422 -18.19 25.86 -6.97
C GLY A 422 -18.06 24.42 -7.53
N VAL A 423 -19.08 23.58 -7.34
CA VAL A 423 -18.96 22.11 -7.44
C VAL A 423 -18.50 21.59 -8.82
N ASP A 424 -19.01 22.16 -9.93
CA ASP A 424 -18.71 21.65 -11.29
C ASP A 424 -17.24 21.80 -11.70
N ARG A 425 -16.65 22.95 -11.34
CA ARG A 425 -15.27 23.26 -11.71
C ARG A 425 -14.32 22.29 -11.01
N GLN A 426 -14.70 21.87 -9.82
CA GLN A 426 -13.90 21.02 -8.93
C GLN A 426 -13.95 19.57 -9.37
N LEU A 427 -15.16 19.08 -9.69
CA LEU A 427 -15.32 17.75 -10.24
C LEU A 427 -14.54 17.59 -11.55
N THR A 428 -14.59 18.59 -12.42
CA THR A 428 -13.85 18.59 -13.68
C THR A 428 -12.33 18.63 -13.44
N HIS A 429 -11.85 19.50 -12.55
CA HIS A 429 -10.42 19.54 -12.21
C HIS A 429 -9.92 18.24 -11.56
N MET A 430 -10.76 17.61 -10.74
CA MET A 430 -10.45 16.35 -10.07
C MET A 430 -10.33 15.20 -11.09
N VAL A 431 -11.34 15.01 -11.94
CA VAL A 431 -11.33 13.95 -12.96
C VAL A 431 -10.21 14.18 -13.98
N CYS A 432 -10.02 15.40 -14.46
CA CYS A 432 -8.91 15.74 -15.38
C CYS A 432 -7.55 15.52 -14.72
N GLY A 433 -7.40 15.89 -13.45
CA GLY A 433 -6.18 15.64 -12.67
C GLY A 433 -5.89 14.15 -12.58
N GLN A 434 -6.87 13.33 -12.22
CA GLN A 434 -6.70 11.87 -12.16
C GLN A 434 -6.33 11.26 -13.52
N ILE A 435 -6.95 11.70 -14.62
CA ILE A 435 -6.60 11.24 -15.97
C ILE A 435 -5.15 11.61 -16.32
N MET A 436 -4.75 12.86 -16.07
CA MET A 436 -3.38 13.30 -16.33
C MET A 436 -2.36 12.51 -15.53
N LEU A 437 -2.65 12.21 -14.26
CA LEU A 437 -1.77 11.41 -13.42
C LEU A 437 -1.68 9.97 -13.93
N ILE A 438 -2.78 9.34 -14.36
CA ILE A 438 -2.73 8.01 -15.00
C ILE A 438 -1.82 8.05 -16.24
N ILE A 439 -1.94 9.07 -17.07
CA ILE A 439 -1.09 9.22 -18.26
C ILE A 439 0.38 9.37 -17.87
N VAL A 440 0.70 10.27 -16.95
CA VAL A 440 2.09 10.55 -16.55
C VAL A 440 2.75 9.36 -15.84
N TYR A 441 2.00 8.60 -15.05
CA TYR A 441 2.58 7.56 -14.18
C TYR A 441 2.48 6.14 -14.76
N VAL A 442 1.43 5.81 -15.52
CA VAL A 442 1.20 4.46 -16.02
C VAL A 442 1.76 4.28 -17.43
N VAL A 443 1.64 5.29 -18.30
CA VAL A 443 2.07 5.18 -19.70
C VAL A 443 3.57 4.94 -19.84
N PRO A 444 4.48 5.64 -19.13
CA PRO A 444 5.91 5.37 -19.25
C PRO A 444 6.28 3.94 -18.87
N TYR A 445 5.66 3.41 -17.81
CA TYR A 445 5.87 2.04 -17.36
C TYR A 445 5.31 1.01 -18.35
N ALA A 446 4.10 1.23 -18.88
CA ALA A 446 3.50 0.38 -19.92
C ALA A 446 4.32 0.40 -21.23
N THR A 447 4.83 1.57 -21.61
CA THR A 447 5.67 1.76 -22.79
C THR A 447 7.00 1.03 -22.62
N PHE A 448 7.63 1.12 -21.45
CA PHE A 448 8.88 0.42 -21.18
C PHE A 448 8.69 -1.11 -21.21
N ASN A 449 7.58 -1.63 -20.65
CA ASN A 449 7.29 -3.06 -20.73
C ASN A 449 7.10 -3.55 -22.18
N ALA A 450 6.41 -2.76 -23.01
CA ALA A 450 6.27 -3.06 -24.44
C ALA A 450 7.62 -2.98 -25.18
N TYR A 451 8.45 -1.97 -24.88
CA TYR A 451 9.82 -1.85 -25.43
C TYR A 451 10.71 -3.02 -25.01
N SER A 452 10.66 -3.42 -23.75
CA SER A 452 11.45 -4.53 -23.20
C SER A 452 11.12 -5.84 -23.92
N LEU A 453 9.82 -6.09 -24.17
CA LEU A 453 9.40 -7.26 -24.94
C LEU A 453 9.79 -7.16 -26.43
N ALA A 454 9.59 -6.00 -27.06
CA ALA A 454 9.95 -5.79 -28.47
C ALA A 454 11.47 -5.94 -28.72
N THR A 455 12.28 -5.62 -27.72
CA THR A 455 13.75 -5.69 -27.79
C THR A 455 14.34 -6.94 -27.14
N ALA A 456 13.51 -7.93 -26.76
CA ALA A 456 13.95 -9.13 -26.05
C ALA A 456 14.94 -9.98 -26.88
N VAL A 457 14.85 -9.94 -28.21
CA VAL A 457 15.73 -10.69 -29.13
C VAL A 457 16.99 -9.90 -29.52
N VAL A 458 17.07 -8.61 -29.17
CA VAL A 458 18.20 -7.75 -29.51
C VAL A 458 19.33 -7.98 -28.51
N ILE A 459 20.54 -8.22 -29.01
CA ILE A 459 21.74 -8.32 -28.15
C ILE A 459 22.10 -6.92 -27.66
N LYS A 460 21.90 -6.66 -26.37
CA LYS A 460 22.17 -5.37 -25.73
C LYS A 460 23.56 -5.31 -25.11
N THR A 461 24.25 -4.17 -25.27
CA THR A 461 25.52 -3.91 -24.58
C THR A 461 25.32 -3.77 -23.06
N LEU A 462 26.39 -3.86 -22.28
CA LEU A 462 26.33 -3.70 -20.82
C LEU A 462 25.76 -2.32 -20.43
N GLU A 463 26.16 -1.26 -21.14
CA GLU A 463 25.63 0.09 -20.94
C GLU A 463 24.13 0.15 -21.21
N GLN A 464 23.66 -0.45 -22.31
CA GLN A 464 22.22 -0.51 -22.63
C GLN A 464 21.43 -1.27 -21.57
N LYS A 465 21.95 -2.38 -21.04
CA LYS A 465 21.31 -3.11 -19.93
C LYS A 465 21.22 -2.27 -18.66
N SER A 466 22.26 -1.50 -18.35
CA SER A 466 22.26 -0.58 -17.20
C SER A 466 21.25 0.57 -17.38
N VAL A 467 21.12 1.12 -18.59
CA VAL A 467 20.12 2.13 -18.92
C VAL A 467 18.71 1.55 -18.81
N ASP A 468 18.46 0.37 -19.39
CA ASP A 468 17.17 -0.32 -19.29
C ASP A 468 16.79 -0.57 -17.81
N TYR A 469 17.77 -0.99 -17.00
CA TYR A 469 17.56 -1.19 -15.57
C TYR A 469 17.26 0.12 -14.83
N LEU A 470 17.91 1.23 -15.20
CA LEU A 470 17.59 2.54 -14.63
C LEU A 470 16.16 2.96 -15.01
N VAL A 471 15.79 2.85 -16.29
CA VAL A 471 14.48 3.28 -16.81
C VAL A 471 13.34 2.47 -16.19
N VAL A 472 13.48 1.14 -16.04
CA VAL A 472 12.44 0.32 -15.38
C VAL A 472 12.24 0.70 -13.91
N ASN A 473 13.33 1.00 -13.20
CA ASN A 473 13.23 1.41 -11.79
C ASN A 473 12.62 2.81 -11.66
N VAL A 474 13.02 3.77 -12.51
CA VAL A 474 12.48 5.13 -12.49
C VAL A 474 10.99 5.15 -12.88
N THR A 475 10.61 4.44 -13.94
CA THR A 475 9.20 4.36 -14.37
C THR A 475 8.35 3.56 -13.38
N GLY A 476 8.90 2.51 -12.77
CA GLY A 476 8.26 1.79 -11.66
C GLY A 476 8.03 2.69 -10.45
N LEU A 477 9.04 3.46 -10.02
CA LEU A 477 8.94 4.44 -8.94
C LEU A 477 7.85 5.49 -9.21
N LEU A 478 7.82 6.04 -10.42
CA LEU A 478 6.80 6.99 -10.85
C LEU A 478 5.39 6.39 -10.78
N SER A 479 5.23 5.14 -11.22
CA SER A 479 3.94 4.45 -11.15
C SER A 479 3.42 4.28 -9.72
N VAL A 480 4.32 3.95 -8.78
CA VAL A 480 4.01 3.77 -7.36
C VAL A 480 3.69 5.10 -6.69
N PHE A 481 4.51 6.13 -6.91
CA PHE A 481 4.27 7.47 -6.40
C PHE A 481 2.93 8.02 -6.90
N GLY A 482 2.66 7.85 -8.18
CA GLY A 482 1.42 8.28 -8.82
C GLY A 482 0.15 7.64 -8.28
N ALA A 483 0.21 6.34 -7.98
CA ALA A 483 -0.90 5.64 -7.34
C ALA A 483 -1.27 6.25 -5.99
N GLY A 484 -0.27 6.71 -5.23
CA GLY A 484 -0.47 7.39 -3.96
C GLY A 484 -1.10 8.77 -4.08
N VAL A 485 -0.61 9.58 -5.01
CA VAL A 485 -1.18 10.91 -5.31
C VAL A 485 -2.67 10.80 -5.67
N ILE A 486 -3.05 9.83 -6.49
CA ILE A 486 -4.44 9.66 -6.92
C ILE A 486 -5.36 9.25 -5.75
N LYS A 487 -4.88 8.44 -4.81
CA LYS A 487 -5.65 8.07 -3.60
C LYS A 487 -5.89 9.27 -2.68
N MET A 488 -4.92 10.18 -2.55
CA MET A 488 -5.10 11.42 -1.78
C MET A 488 -6.21 12.28 -2.38
N ILE A 489 -6.27 12.39 -3.71
CA ILE A 489 -7.36 13.10 -4.41
C ILE A 489 -8.73 12.47 -4.08
N LEU A 490 -8.80 11.14 -3.99
CA LEU A 490 -10.03 10.43 -3.62
C LEU A 490 -10.40 10.59 -2.14
N ALA A 491 -9.43 10.62 -1.23
CA ALA A 491 -9.70 10.86 0.20
C ALA A 491 -10.30 12.26 0.42
N LEU A 492 -9.85 13.25 -0.36
CA LEU A 492 -10.41 14.59 -0.37
C LEU A 492 -11.83 14.62 -0.97
N ASP A 493 -12.11 13.76 -1.94
CA ASP A 493 -13.45 13.57 -2.51
C ASP A 493 -14.40 12.86 -1.53
N GLN A 494 -13.90 11.91 -0.74
CA GLN A 494 -14.71 11.21 0.26
C GLN A 494 -15.14 12.14 1.41
N GLN A 495 -14.27 13.08 1.81
CA GLN A 495 -14.68 14.19 2.68
C GLN A 495 -15.81 14.97 2.03
N PHE A 496 -15.69 15.33 0.74
CA PHE A 496 -16.74 16.04 0.00
C PHE A 496 -18.09 15.30 -0.01
N TYR A 497 -18.10 13.97 -0.16
CA TYR A 497 -19.33 13.15 -0.12
C TYR A 497 -19.92 12.99 1.28
N SER A 498 -19.11 12.95 2.35
CA SER A 498 -19.64 12.89 3.72
C SER A 498 -20.41 14.16 4.13
N TYR A 499 -20.27 15.24 3.34
CA TYR A 499 -21.00 16.49 3.46
C TYR A 499 -22.15 16.61 2.42
N PHE A 500 -22.66 15.50 1.86
CA PHE A 500 -23.85 15.43 0.99
C PHE A 500 -24.71 14.23 1.34
#